data_AF-A0A356U9Y8-F1
#
_entry.id   AF-A0A356U9Y8-F1
#
_cell.length_a   1.000
_cell.length_b   1.000
_cell.length_c   1.000
_cell.angle_alpha   90.00
_cell.angle_beta   90.00
_cell.angle_gamma   90.00
#
_symmetry.space_group_name_H-M   'P 1'
#
loop_
_entity.id
_entity.type
_entity.pdbx_description
1 polymer ?
#
loop_
_entity_poly.entity_id
_entity_poly.type
_entity_poly.pdbx_seq_one_letter_code
_entity_poly.pdbx_strand_id
1 'polypeptide(L)'
;GNAGAQAATLMVRALATGDVEFSQWSSTLLKELMVGASLGITMGVVGTVLGFVRGGTDIAIIVGLTMILIVVVANIIGVVLPFLLTRLKLDPAVASNPLVMSIADVTGLIIYFTISTWILTLV
;
A
#
# COMPACT_ATOMS: atom_id res chain seq x y z
N GLY A 1 -1.30 5.62 3.14
CA GLY A 1 -1.22 6.83 2.30
C GLY A 1 0.07 6.95 1.49
N ASN A 2 1.15 7.43 2.10
CA ASN A 2 2.35 7.92 1.39
C ASN A 2 2.99 6.94 0.40
N ALA A 3 3.14 5.65 0.78
CA ALA A 3 3.68 4.63 -0.12
C ALA A 3 2.84 4.49 -1.41
N GLY A 4 1.51 4.47 -1.28
CA GLY A 4 0.62 4.41 -2.44
C GLY A 4 0.67 5.66 -3.32
N ALA A 5 0.75 6.85 -2.71
CA ALA A 5 0.89 8.10 -3.48
C ALA A 5 2.22 8.15 -4.26
N GLN A 6 3.30 7.64 -3.65
CA GLN A 6 4.60 7.49 -4.33
C GLN A 6 4.49 6.52 -5.51
N ALA A 7 3.91 5.34 -5.30
CA ALA A 7 3.69 4.35 -6.36
C ALA A 7 2.86 4.92 -7.51
N ALA A 8 1.77 5.64 -7.20
CA ALA A 8 0.93 6.28 -8.19
C ALA A 8 1.69 7.31 -9.02
N THR A 9 2.48 8.16 -8.37
CA THR A 9 3.29 9.17 -9.07
C THR A 9 4.28 8.51 -10.04
N LEU A 10 4.97 7.44 -9.60
CA LEU A 10 5.90 6.70 -10.44
C LEU A 10 5.20 6.01 -11.61
N MET A 11 4.03 5.41 -11.37
CA MET A 11 3.24 4.72 -12.39
C MET A 11 2.67 5.69 -13.43
N VAL A 12 2.07 6.81 -13.01
CA VAL A 12 1.58 7.86 -13.92
C VAL A 12 2.71 8.35 -14.82
N ARG A 13 3.91 8.58 -14.24
CA ARG A 13 5.08 8.97 -15.02
C ARG A 13 5.48 7.90 -16.03
N ALA A 14 5.58 6.65 -15.59
CA ALA A 14 5.99 5.53 -16.45
C ALA A 14 5.00 5.27 -17.60
N LEU A 15 3.70 5.46 -17.36
CA LEU A 15 2.66 5.40 -18.39
C LEU A 15 2.78 6.58 -19.37
N ALA A 16 3.06 7.79 -18.88
CA ALA A 16 3.21 8.99 -19.70
C ALA A 16 4.49 8.98 -20.56
N THR A 17 5.57 8.38 -20.08
CA THR A 17 6.84 8.24 -20.82
C THR A 17 6.86 7.04 -21.76
N GLY A 18 5.89 6.13 -21.65
CA GLY A 18 5.88 4.87 -22.40
C GLY A 18 6.86 3.82 -21.86
N ASP A 19 7.41 4.02 -20.66
CA ASP A 19 8.33 3.08 -20.01
C ASP A 19 7.63 1.78 -19.58
N VAL A 20 6.31 1.82 -19.40
CA VAL A 20 5.48 0.65 -19.06
C VAL A 20 4.42 0.44 -20.13
N GLU A 21 4.55 -0.67 -20.84
CA GLU A 21 3.53 -1.16 -21.76
C GLU A 21 2.54 -2.09 -21.08
N PHE A 22 1.32 -2.22 -21.64
CA PHE A 22 0.30 -3.16 -21.17
C PHE A 22 0.78 -4.61 -21.12
N SER A 23 1.69 -5.00 -22.01
CA SER A 23 2.30 -6.34 -22.07
C SER A 23 3.16 -6.66 -20.84
N GLN A 24 3.69 -5.63 -20.17
CA GLN A 24 4.61 -5.75 -19.03
C GLN A 24 3.91 -5.64 -17.67
N TRP A 25 2.59 -5.43 -17.66
CA TRP A 25 1.79 -5.17 -16.45
C TRP A 25 2.06 -6.16 -15.31
N SER A 26 2.08 -7.47 -15.60
CA SER A 26 2.30 -8.49 -14.57
C SER A 26 3.70 -8.43 -13.95
N SER A 27 4.72 -8.14 -14.77
CA SER A 27 6.10 -7.95 -14.31
C SER A 27 6.24 -6.70 -13.46
N THR A 28 5.60 -5.60 -13.88
CA THR A 28 5.57 -4.34 -13.13
C THR A 28 4.86 -4.52 -11.79
N LEU A 29 3.70 -5.18 -11.76
CA LEU A 29 2.96 -5.46 -10.54
C LEU A 29 3.78 -6.32 -9.57
N LEU A 30 4.51 -7.33 -10.07
CA LEU A 30 5.36 -8.17 -9.22
C LEU A 30 6.54 -7.39 -8.63
N LYS A 31 7.20 -6.55 -9.44
CA LYS A 31 8.27 -5.65 -8.95
C LYS A 31 7.75 -4.73 -7.85
N GLU A 32 6.59 -4.11 -8.07
CA GLU A 32 5.96 -3.22 -7.10
C GLU A 32 5.47 -3.95 -5.85
N LEU A 33 5.05 -5.21 -5.97
CA LEU A 33 4.76 -6.05 -4.82
C LEU A 33 6.02 -6.26 -3.97
N MET A 34 7.17 -6.51 -4.58
CA MET A 34 8.45 -6.68 -3.87
C MET A 34 8.91 -5.37 -3.21
N VAL A 35 8.78 -4.24 -3.91
CA VAL A 35 9.09 -2.91 -3.34
C VAL A 35 8.16 -2.61 -2.16
N GLY A 36 6.84 -2.81 -2.34
CA GLY A 36 5.85 -2.63 -1.29
C GLY A 36 6.07 -3.55 -0.09
N ALA A 37 6.45 -4.81 -0.31
CA ALA A 37 6.75 -5.76 0.75
C ALA A 37 8.02 -5.37 1.52
N SER A 38 9.08 -4.94 0.83
CA SER A 38 10.32 -4.50 1.49
C SER A 38 10.12 -3.22 2.31
N LEU A 39 9.39 -2.24 1.79
CA LEU A 39 8.96 -1.05 2.54
C LEU A 39 8.07 -1.43 3.73
N GLY A 40 7.10 -2.32 3.50
CA GLY A 40 6.18 -2.79 4.52
C GLY A 40 6.90 -3.49 5.67
N ILE A 41 7.83 -4.39 5.38
CA ILE A 41 8.66 -5.06 6.39
C ILE A 41 9.49 -4.04 7.17
N THR A 42 10.13 -3.10 6.47
CA THR A 42 10.98 -2.08 7.12
C THR A 42 10.15 -1.22 8.08
N MET A 43 9.00 -0.71 7.64
CA MET A 43 8.10 0.09 8.48
C MET A 43 7.44 -0.75 9.58
N GLY A 44 7.13 -2.02 9.28
CA GLY A 44 6.56 -2.98 10.21
C GLY A 44 7.48 -3.27 11.38
N VAL A 45 8.77 -3.48 11.14
CA VAL A 45 9.76 -3.68 12.21
C VAL A 45 9.79 -2.47 13.15
N VAL A 46 9.83 -1.25 12.59
CA VAL A 46 9.79 -0.01 13.39
C VAL A 46 8.48 0.08 14.18
N GLY A 47 7.35 -0.24 13.54
CA GLY A 47 6.04 -0.26 14.18
C GLY A 47 5.94 -1.25 15.34
N THR A 48 6.47 -2.46 15.17
CA THR A 48 6.51 -3.49 16.22
C THR A 48 7.32 -3.03 17.43
N VAL A 49 8.51 -2.46 17.21
CA VAL A 49 9.36 -1.96 18.30
C VAL A 49 8.64 -0.88 19.10
N LEU A 50 8.00 0.08 18.42
CA LEU A 50 7.23 1.14 19.08
C LEU A 50 5.99 0.60 19.81
N GLY A 51 5.28 -0.35 19.19
CA GLY A 51 4.12 -1.01 19.78
C GLY A 51 4.48 -1.77 21.05
N PHE A 52 5.61 -2.46 21.06
CA PHE A 52 6.11 -3.19 22.23
C PHE A 52 6.39 -2.24 23.40
N VAL A 53 7.09 -1.13 23.15
CA VAL A 53 7.46 -0.15 24.19
C VAL A 53 6.23 0.55 24.79
N ARG A 54 5.19 0.79 23.99
CA ARG A 54 4.03 1.61 24.39
C ARG A 54 2.80 0.81 24.83
N GLY A 55 2.63 -0.42 24.34
CA GLY A 55 1.38 -1.18 24.48
C GLY A 55 1.55 -2.68 24.72
N GLY A 56 2.77 -3.17 24.92
CA GLY A 56 3.03 -4.59 25.16
C GLY A 56 2.97 -5.45 23.90
N THR A 57 3.05 -6.77 24.08
CA THR A 57 3.22 -7.74 23.00
C THR A 57 2.07 -7.75 22.00
N ASP A 58 0.82 -7.72 22.46
CA ASP A 58 -0.35 -7.80 21.58
C ASP A 58 -0.43 -6.60 20.65
N ILE A 59 -0.23 -5.39 21.19
CA ILE A 59 -0.18 -4.15 20.40
C ILE A 59 1.01 -4.16 19.43
N ALA A 60 2.16 -4.69 19.84
CA ALA A 60 3.33 -4.81 18.96
C ALA A 60 3.01 -5.66 17.72
N ILE A 61 2.36 -6.81 17.91
CA ILE A 61 1.98 -7.72 16.82
C ILE A 61 0.94 -7.06 15.91
N ILE A 62 -0.10 -6.44 16.50
CA ILE A 62 -1.16 -5.74 15.75
C ILE A 62 -0.54 -4.64 14.87
N VAL A 63 0.28 -3.76 15.45
CA VAL A 63 0.88 -2.63 14.73
C VAL A 63 1.84 -3.11 13.65
N GLY A 64 2.70 -4.08 13.95
CA GLY A 64 3.66 -4.63 13.00
C GLY A 64 2.99 -5.25 11.77
N LEU A 65 2.06 -6.18 11.99
CA LEU A 65 1.34 -6.86 10.92
C LEU A 65 0.48 -5.90 10.10
N THR A 66 -0.22 -5.00 10.79
CA THR A 66 -1.03 -3.97 10.13
C THR A 66 -0.17 -3.10 9.23
N MET A 67 0.98 -2.61 9.71
CA MET A 67 1.84 -1.72 8.95
C MET A 67 2.35 -2.38 7.67
N ILE A 68 2.78 -3.65 7.76
CA ILE A 68 3.23 -4.41 6.58
C ILE A 68 2.11 -4.47 5.53
N LEU A 69 0.91 -4.88 5.95
CA LEU A 69 -0.22 -5.08 5.05
C LEU A 69 -0.72 -3.76 4.45
N ILE A 70 -0.85 -2.70 5.25
CA ILE A 70 -1.29 -1.39 4.76
C ILE A 70 -0.32 -0.83 3.73
N VAL A 71 0.99 -0.96 3.94
CA VAL A 71 1.99 -0.45 3.00
C VAL A 71 1.93 -1.22 1.68
N VAL A 72 1.83 -2.55 1.73
CA VAL A 72 1.69 -3.39 0.52
C VAL A 72 0.41 -3.04 -0.24
N VAL A 73 -0.73 -2.98 0.44
CA VAL A 73 -2.03 -2.65 -0.18
C VAL A 73 -2.02 -1.25 -0.76
N ALA A 74 -1.48 -0.26 -0.04
CA ALA A 74 -1.36 1.10 -0.54
C ALA A 74 -0.49 1.15 -1.81
N ASN A 75 0.64 0.43 -1.84
CA ASN A 75 1.51 0.37 -3.03
C ASN A 75 0.77 -0.21 -4.24
N ILE A 76 0.04 -1.31 -4.03
CA ILE A 76 -0.79 -1.94 -5.08
C ILE A 76 -1.86 -0.97 -5.58
N ILE A 77 -2.58 -0.27 -4.69
CA ILE A 77 -3.58 0.73 -5.08
C ILE A 77 -2.94 1.82 -5.94
N GLY A 78 -1.76 2.30 -5.53
CA GLY A 78 -1.03 3.33 -6.26
C GLY A 78 -0.63 2.89 -7.67
N VAL A 79 -0.32 1.62 -7.88
CA VAL A 79 0.06 1.07 -9.19
C VAL A 79 -1.16 0.73 -10.05
N VAL A 80 -2.18 0.14 -9.44
CA VAL A 80 -3.38 -0.34 -10.14
C VAL A 80 -4.27 0.80 -10.59
N LEU A 81 -4.43 1.85 -9.78
CA LEU A 81 -5.38 2.91 -10.09
C LEU A 81 -5.04 3.68 -11.38
N PRO A 82 -3.80 4.20 -11.59
CA PRO A 82 -3.44 4.86 -12.84
C PRO A 82 -3.54 3.92 -14.05
N PHE A 83 -3.09 2.67 -13.90
CA PHE A 83 -3.13 1.68 -14.96
C PHE A 83 -4.56 1.36 -15.41
N LEU A 84 -5.47 1.18 -14.44
CA LEU A 84 -6.88 0.92 -14.72
C LEU A 84 -7.53 2.10 -15.46
N LEU A 85 -7.23 3.33 -15.04
CA LEU A 85 -7.70 4.55 -15.72
C LEU A 85 -7.22 4.58 -17.17
N THR A 86 -5.93 4.33 -17.42
CA THR A 86 -5.39 4.26 -18.79
C THR A 86 -6.08 3.18 -19.62
N ARG A 87 -6.36 2.01 -19.04
CA ARG A 87 -7.08 0.93 -19.72
C ARG A 87 -8.52 1.32 -20.09
N LEU A 88 -9.16 2.13 -19.26
CA LEU A 88 -10.49 2.71 -19.51
C LEU A 88 -10.44 3.92 -20.46
N LYS A 89 -9.28 4.25 -21.02
CA LYS A 89 -9.03 5.44 -21.86
C LYS A 89 -9.29 6.75 -21.12
N LEU A 90 -9.15 6.74 -19.80
CA LEU A 90 -9.18 7.91 -18.94
C LEU A 90 -7.74 8.39 -18.67
N ASP A 91 -7.60 9.66 -18.32
CA ASP A 91 -6.31 10.25 -17.98
C ASP A 91 -5.78 9.65 -16.66
N PRO A 92 -4.61 8.96 -16.66
CA PRO A 92 -4.03 8.40 -15.44
C PRO A 92 -3.67 9.46 -14.41
N ALA A 93 -3.46 10.73 -14.79
CA ALA A 93 -3.19 11.82 -13.85
C ALA A 93 -4.39 12.11 -12.91
N VAL A 94 -5.59 11.61 -13.25
CA VAL A 94 -6.78 11.65 -12.37
C VAL A 94 -6.56 10.83 -11.10
N ALA A 95 -5.67 9.82 -11.11
CA ALA A 95 -5.19 9.12 -9.92
C ALA A 95 -4.23 10.01 -9.08
N SER A 96 -4.69 11.21 -8.77
CA SER A 96 -3.97 12.19 -7.98
C SER A 96 -3.67 11.69 -6.57
N ASN A 97 -2.62 12.24 -5.95
CA ASN A 97 -2.20 11.89 -4.59
C ASN A 97 -3.35 11.91 -3.56
N PRO A 98 -4.25 12.91 -3.54
CA PRO A 98 -5.37 12.92 -2.59
C PRO A 98 -6.34 11.74 -2.73
N LEU A 99 -6.64 11.32 -3.97
CA LEU A 99 -7.54 10.19 -4.22
C LEU A 99 -6.93 8.89 -3.70
N VAL A 100 -5.67 8.63 -4.05
CA VAL A 100 -4.94 7.43 -3.63
C VAL A 100 -4.81 7.38 -2.10
N MET A 101 -4.49 8.51 -1.46
CA MET A 101 -4.42 8.59 0.00
C MET A 101 -5.76 8.28 0.65
N SER A 102 -6.87 8.82 0.12
CA SER A 102 -8.21 8.57 0.67
C SER A 102 -8.59 7.09 0.60
N ILE A 103 -8.33 6.43 -0.53
CA ILE A 103 -8.58 4.98 -0.68
C ILE A 103 -7.66 4.19 0.27
N ALA A 104 -6.39 4.57 0.36
CA ALA A 104 -5.43 3.93 1.26
C ALA A 104 -5.82 4.08 2.75
N ASP A 105 -6.45 5.19 3.14
CA ASP A 105 -6.88 5.43 4.51
C ASP A 105 -8.11 4.58 4.86
N VAL A 106 -9.12 4.54 3.98
CA VAL A 106 -10.30 3.69 4.17
C VAL A 106 -9.90 2.20 4.23
N THR A 107 -9.09 1.74 3.27
CA THR A 107 -8.60 0.36 3.26
C THR A 107 -7.69 0.08 4.45
N GLY A 108 -6.87 1.04 4.86
CA GLY A 108 -6.01 0.93 6.02
C GLY A 108 -6.76 0.75 7.33
N LEU A 109 -7.84 1.52 7.55
CA LEU A 109 -8.69 1.35 8.73
C LEU A 109 -9.37 -0.02 8.74
N ILE A 110 -9.87 -0.49 7.60
CA ILE A 110 -10.48 -1.82 7.49
C ILE A 110 -9.46 -2.91 7.88
N ILE A 111 -8.24 -2.83 7.35
CA ILE A 111 -7.16 -3.79 7.66
C ILE A 111 -6.81 -3.74 9.15
N TYR A 112 -6.58 -2.54 9.69
CA TYR A 112 -6.21 -2.36 11.10
C TYR A 112 -7.27 -2.93 12.04
N PHE A 113 -8.55 -2.57 11.86
CA PHE A 113 -9.61 -3.05 12.73
C PHE A 113 -9.82 -4.55 12.58
N THR A 114 -9.72 -5.10 11.36
CA THR A 114 -9.84 -6.54 11.14
C THR A 114 -8.76 -7.32 11.90
N ILE A 115 -7.49 -6.89 11.79
CA ILE A 115 -6.37 -7.53 12.49
C ILE A 115 -6.50 -7.35 14.00
N SER A 116 -6.85 -6.14 14.45
CA SER A 116 -7.01 -5.83 15.87
C SER A 116 -8.12 -6.67 16.50
N THR A 117 -9.29 -6.75 15.86
CA THR A 117 -10.40 -7.57 16.36
C THR A 117 -10.03 -9.04 16.36
N TRP A 118 -9.39 -9.55 15.30
CA TRP A 118 -9.00 -10.95 15.25
C TRP A 118 -8.02 -11.31 16.38
N ILE A 119 -6.99 -10.50 16.61
CA ILE A 119 -6.00 -10.75 17.65
C ILE A 119 -6.59 -10.56 19.05
N LEU A 120 -7.30 -9.46 19.31
CA LEU A 120 -7.87 -9.18 20.64
C LEU A 120 -9.04 -10.08 21.01
N THR A 121 -9.69 -10.74 20.05
CA THR A 121 -10.74 -11.74 20.34
C THR A 121 -10.15 -13.14 20.55
N LEU A 122 -8.93 -13.39 20.05
CA LEU A 122 -8.20 -14.65 20.27
C LEU A 122 -7.50 -14.73 21.63
N VAL A 123 -7.27 -13.59 22.29
CA VAL A 123 -6.66 -13.44 23.62
C VAL A 123 -7.75 -13.27 24.67
#